data_AF-A0A0H3BYW7-F1
#
_entry.id   AF-A0A0H3BYW7-F1
#
_cell.length_a   1.000
_cell.length_b   1.000
_cell.length_c   1.000
_cell.angle_alpha   90.00
_cell.angle_beta   90.00
_cell.angle_gamma   90.00
#
_symmetry.space_group_name_H-M   'P 1'
#
loop_
_entity.id
_entity.type
_entity.pdbx_description
1 polymer ?
#
loop_
_entity_poly.entity_id
_entity_poly.type
_entity_poly.pdbx_seq_one_letter_code
_entity_poly.pdbx_strand_id
1 'polypeptide(L)'
;MKLYVDESGTITESKRPHLRFFIICLVECNNHNKAIREFRKAKKDYIKSNPYCGFSIKDEIKGSEMPYGMKKLIFERLRDRTDIVFHYKIIDNHNLHQSLKKSPSISFNYFIGLTLKKIFNESEIQHDSLYMLIDERNQSVESLNSLEEYLKIELCIKNNHTQDVIVKYKDSQTKDLIQISDIFVNTVFRICKGYALDNIDKKNRKLLSICNIRTNDYFPKYKNDLDICK
;
A
#
# COMPACT_ATOMS: atom_id res chain seq x y z
N MET A 1 9.41 13.55 2.30
CA MET A 1 8.58 12.36 2.58
C MET A 1 9.18 11.14 1.89
N LYS A 2 9.24 9.98 2.57
CA LYS A 2 9.69 8.70 1.98
C LYS A 2 8.52 7.71 1.96
N LEU A 3 8.15 7.23 0.79
CA LEU A 3 7.03 6.33 0.58
C LEU A 3 7.47 5.02 -0.08
N TYR A 4 6.96 3.91 0.43
CA TYR A 4 7.11 2.57 -0.13
C TYR A 4 5.75 2.13 -0.68
N VAL A 5 5.70 1.78 -1.95
CA VAL A 5 4.45 1.59 -2.70
C VAL A 5 4.34 0.14 -3.13
N ASP A 6 3.14 -0.41 -2.93
CA ASP A 6 2.77 -1.72 -3.43
C ASP A 6 1.26 -1.75 -3.74
N GLU A 7 0.84 -2.72 -4.54
CA GLU A 7 -0.53 -2.88 -5.00
C GLU A 7 -1.09 -4.30 -4.79
N SER A 8 -2.41 -4.42 -4.82
CA SER A 8 -3.06 -5.72 -4.84
C SER A 8 -4.34 -5.71 -5.66
N GLY A 9 -4.57 -6.79 -6.41
CA GLY A 9 -5.62 -6.88 -7.42
C GLY A 9 -5.12 -6.42 -8.78
N THR A 10 -6.04 -6.13 -9.69
CA THR A 10 -5.71 -5.71 -11.06
C THR A 10 -6.77 -4.76 -11.57
N ILE A 11 -6.36 -3.71 -12.30
CA ILE A 11 -7.29 -2.86 -13.05
C ILE A 11 -7.81 -3.67 -14.24
N THR A 12 -9.12 -3.88 -14.33
CA THR A 12 -9.69 -4.78 -15.34
C THR A 12 -11.11 -4.39 -15.78
N GLU A 13 -11.48 -4.84 -16.96
CA GLU A 13 -12.85 -4.79 -17.48
C GLU A 13 -13.74 -5.92 -16.94
N SER A 14 -13.14 -6.93 -16.31
CA SER A 14 -13.88 -8.06 -15.75
C SER A 14 -14.91 -7.61 -14.70
N LYS A 15 -16.11 -8.21 -14.77
CA LYS A 15 -17.19 -8.02 -13.79
C LYS A 15 -17.26 -9.14 -12.74
N ARG A 16 -16.23 -10.00 -12.67
CA ARG A 16 -16.16 -11.07 -11.68
C ARG A 16 -15.98 -10.46 -10.28
N PRO A 17 -16.79 -10.84 -9.27
CA PRO A 17 -16.75 -10.17 -7.97
C PRO A 17 -15.38 -10.16 -7.29
N HIS A 18 -14.60 -11.24 -7.41
CA HIS A 18 -13.24 -11.32 -6.84
C HIS A 18 -12.19 -10.42 -7.54
N LEU A 19 -12.54 -9.81 -8.67
CA LEU A 19 -11.72 -8.83 -9.41
C LEU A 19 -12.28 -7.41 -9.30
N ARG A 20 -13.30 -7.18 -8.46
CA ARG A 20 -13.95 -5.89 -8.30
C ARG A 20 -12.99 -4.79 -7.86
N PHE A 21 -12.03 -5.11 -7.00
CA PHE A 21 -11.20 -4.10 -6.35
C PHE A 21 -9.74 -4.18 -6.77
N PHE A 22 -9.14 -3.02 -6.96
CA PHE A 22 -7.70 -2.80 -7.07
C PHE A 22 -7.26 -1.84 -5.97
N ILE A 23 -6.24 -2.20 -5.20
CA ILE A 23 -5.79 -1.43 -4.03
C ILE A 23 -4.38 -0.94 -4.27
N ILE A 24 -4.14 0.33 -3.99
CA ILE A 24 -2.80 0.92 -3.91
C ILE A 24 -2.52 1.22 -2.44
N CYS A 25 -1.33 0.86 -1.96
CA CYS A 25 -0.83 1.26 -0.65
C CYS A 25 0.43 2.11 -0.79
N LEU A 26 0.55 3.11 0.09
CA LEU A 26 1.77 3.87 0.30
C LEU A 26 2.10 3.80 1.80
N VAL A 27 3.29 3.31 2.13
CA VAL A 27 3.82 3.27 3.49
C VAL A 27 4.79 4.42 3.67
N GLU A 28 4.43 5.37 4.54
CA GLU A 28 5.30 6.48 4.93
C GLU A 28 6.20 6.03 6.10
N CYS A 29 7.51 6.26 5.95
CA CYS A 29 8.48 5.97 7.02
C CYS A 29 9.76 6.80 6.85
N ASN A 30 10.08 7.63 7.84
CA ASN A 30 11.32 8.41 7.83
C ASN A 30 12.48 7.60 8.44
N ASN A 31 12.22 6.81 9.49
CA ASN A 31 13.20 5.95 10.15
C ASN A 31 13.11 4.47 9.69
N HIS A 32 13.43 4.24 8.42
CA HIS A 32 13.35 2.92 7.79
C HIS A 32 14.15 1.83 8.54
N ASN A 33 15.32 2.16 9.09
CA ASN A 33 16.16 1.20 9.81
C ASN A 33 15.46 0.65 11.06
N LYS A 34 14.74 1.52 11.79
CA LYS A 34 13.94 1.11 12.96
C LYS A 34 12.78 0.22 12.54
N ALA A 35 12.07 0.59 11.47
CA ALA A 35 10.97 -0.21 10.93
C ALA A 35 11.40 -1.61 10.49
N ILE A 36 12.47 -1.71 9.69
CA ILE A 36 13.07 -2.99 9.26
C ILE A 36 13.43 -3.85 10.48
N ARG A 37 14.07 -3.26 11.49
CA ARG A 37 14.48 -3.97 12.70
C ARG A 37 13.29 -4.53 13.47
N GLU A 38 12.26 -3.72 13.73
CA GLU A 38 11.10 -4.18 14.50
C GLU A 38 10.26 -5.20 13.71
N PHE A 39 10.17 -5.06 12.39
CA PHE A 39 9.56 -6.05 11.50
C PHE A 39 10.28 -7.41 11.56
N ARG A 40 11.61 -7.42 11.38
CA ARG A 40 12.42 -8.65 11.48
C ARG A 40 12.32 -9.29 12.86
N LYS A 41 12.34 -8.49 13.93
CA LYS A 41 12.13 -8.99 15.29
C LYS A 41 10.73 -9.59 15.48
N ALA A 42 9.68 -8.97 14.94
CA ALA A 42 8.32 -9.50 15.02
C ALA A 42 8.22 -10.89 14.37
N LYS A 43 8.77 -11.05 13.15
CA LYS A 43 8.86 -12.35 12.47
C LYS A 43 9.60 -13.38 13.33
N LYS A 44 10.79 -13.00 13.83
CA LYS A 44 11.64 -13.87 14.66
C LYS A 44 10.92 -14.33 15.94
N ASP A 45 10.28 -13.41 16.65
CA ASP A 45 9.62 -13.71 17.93
C ASP A 45 8.36 -14.57 17.73
N TYR A 46 7.62 -14.35 16.63
CA TYR A 46 6.51 -15.23 16.25
C TYR A 46 7.00 -16.65 15.97
N ILE A 47 8.03 -16.81 15.12
CA ILE A 47 8.57 -18.13 14.74
C ILE A 47 9.09 -18.88 15.97
N LYS A 48 9.82 -18.20 16.86
CA LYS A 48 10.30 -18.78 18.13
C LYS A 48 9.17 -19.27 19.03
N SER A 49 8.08 -18.50 19.11
CA SER A 49 6.93 -18.84 19.94
C SER A 49 6.01 -19.88 19.28
N ASN A 50 6.18 -20.16 17.99
CA ASN A 50 5.38 -21.08 17.19
C ASN A 50 6.29 -21.99 16.35
N PRO A 51 7.06 -22.91 16.97
CA PRO A 51 8.10 -23.68 16.28
C PRO A 51 7.57 -24.56 15.13
N TYR A 52 6.29 -24.95 15.17
CA TYR A 52 5.63 -25.75 14.14
C TYR A 52 4.91 -24.91 13.06
N CYS A 53 5.19 -23.60 12.95
CA CYS A 53 4.54 -22.73 11.98
C CYS A 53 5.03 -22.92 10.53
N GLY A 54 6.07 -23.73 10.30
CA GLY A 54 6.57 -24.03 8.95
C GLY A 54 7.42 -22.92 8.31
N PHE A 55 7.75 -21.86 9.04
CA PHE A 55 8.57 -20.75 8.53
C PHE A 55 9.96 -20.70 9.15
N SER A 56 10.97 -20.36 8.34
CA SER A 56 12.31 -20.02 8.81
C SER A 56 12.52 -18.50 8.86
N ILE A 57 13.39 -18.05 9.76
CA ILE A 57 13.80 -16.65 9.86
C ILE A 57 14.53 -16.18 8.58
N LYS A 58 15.12 -17.12 7.84
CA LYS A 58 15.85 -16.83 6.60
C LYS A 58 14.94 -16.63 5.39
N ASP A 59 13.68 -17.05 5.49
CA ASP A 59 12.77 -17.04 4.35
C ASP A 59 12.14 -15.65 4.17
N GLU A 60 12.00 -15.24 2.91
CA GLU A 60 11.11 -14.13 2.57
C GLU A 60 9.68 -14.67 2.52
N ILE A 61 8.94 -14.47 3.60
CA ILE A 61 7.56 -14.95 3.73
C ILE A 61 6.59 -13.97 3.07
N LYS A 62 5.82 -14.36 2.05
CA LYS A 62 4.89 -13.42 1.39
C LYS A 62 3.74 -13.04 2.32
N GLY A 63 3.17 -11.85 2.15
CA GLY A 63 2.03 -11.40 2.95
C GLY A 63 0.82 -12.33 2.87
N SER A 64 0.61 -13.01 1.72
CA SER A 64 -0.46 -14.01 1.56
C SER A 64 -0.23 -15.30 2.37
N GLU A 65 1.01 -15.63 2.70
CA GLU A 65 1.41 -16.85 3.42
C GLU A 65 1.43 -16.64 4.93
N MET A 66 1.63 -15.39 5.38
CA MET A 66 1.74 -15.08 6.80
C MET A 66 0.45 -15.40 7.59
N PRO A 67 0.54 -16.18 8.68
CA PRO A 67 -0.59 -16.42 9.58
C PRO A 67 -1.08 -15.14 10.24
N TYR A 68 -2.35 -15.13 10.64
CA TYR A 68 -2.97 -14.01 11.34
C TYR A 68 -2.16 -13.52 12.55
N GLY A 69 -1.66 -14.44 13.38
CA GLY A 69 -0.88 -14.09 14.58
C GLY A 69 0.44 -13.40 14.25
N MET A 70 1.10 -13.78 13.14
CA MET A 70 2.34 -13.16 12.69
C MET A 70 2.08 -11.73 12.20
N LYS A 71 1.07 -11.55 11.33
CA LYS A 71 0.65 -10.22 10.85
C LYS A 71 0.27 -9.29 12.01
N LYS A 72 -0.47 -9.83 12.99
CA LYS A 72 -0.87 -9.08 14.19
C LYS A 72 0.34 -8.56 14.95
N LEU A 73 1.30 -9.43 15.27
CA LEU A 73 2.52 -9.04 16.00
C LEU A 73 3.38 -8.02 15.21
N ILE A 74 3.42 -8.17 13.88
CA ILE A 74 4.10 -7.21 12.99
C ILE A 74 3.42 -5.84 13.12
N PHE A 75 2.11 -5.74 12.88
CA PHE A 75 1.41 -4.46 12.91
C PHE A 75 1.43 -3.80 14.29
N GLU A 76 1.27 -4.57 15.38
CA GLU A 76 1.39 -4.03 16.75
C GLU A 76 2.78 -3.42 16.98
N ARG A 77 3.86 -4.10 16.56
CA ARG A 77 5.21 -3.57 16.75
C ARG A 77 5.52 -2.36 15.88
N LEU A 78 5.06 -2.36 14.63
CA LEU A 78 5.21 -1.19 13.76
C LEU A 78 4.46 0.01 14.37
N ARG A 79 3.20 -0.19 14.80
CA ARG A 79 2.40 0.83 15.46
C ARG A 79 3.08 1.40 16.71
N ASP A 80 3.54 0.52 17.60
CA ASP A 80 3.97 0.92 18.94
C ASP A 80 5.43 1.42 19.00
N ARG A 81 6.25 1.07 18.00
CA ARG A 81 7.71 1.25 18.10
C ARG A 81 8.32 1.99 16.92
N THR A 82 7.58 2.30 15.87
CA THR A 82 8.11 2.96 14.67
C THR A 82 7.28 4.18 14.30
N ASP A 83 7.76 4.93 13.32
CA ASP A 83 7.10 6.08 12.73
C ASP A 83 6.32 5.69 11.46
N ILE A 84 5.95 4.41 11.32
CA ILE A 84 5.24 3.96 10.13
C ILE A 84 3.82 4.51 10.14
N VAL A 85 3.43 5.05 8.99
CA VAL A 85 2.07 5.46 8.68
C VAL A 85 1.66 4.82 7.36
N PHE A 86 0.44 4.28 7.34
CA PHE A 86 -0.14 3.65 6.16
C PHE A 86 -1.12 4.59 5.49
N HIS A 87 -1.07 4.59 4.17
CA HIS A 87 -2.04 5.23 3.30
C HIS A 87 -2.51 4.21 2.27
N TYR A 88 -3.78 4.28 1.88
CA TYR A 88 -4.27 3.42 0.81
C TYR A 88 -5.44 4.02 0.05
N LYS A 89 -5.58 3.55 -1.19
CA LYS A 89 -6.70 3.87 -2.08
C LYS A 89 -7.33 2.59 -2.60
N ILE A 90 -8.64 2.50 -2.49
CA ILE A 90 -9.46 1.44 -3.07
C ILE A 90 -10.03 1.94 -4.40
N ILE A 91 -9.83 1.18 -5.46
CA ILE A 91 -10.36 1.44 -6.79
C ILE A 91 -11.40 0.35 -7.11
N ASP A 92 -12.64 0.74 -7.38
CA ASP A 92 -13.72 -0.15 -7.78
C ASP A 92 -13.81 -0.28 -9.30
N ASN A 93 -13.26 -1.37 -9.84
CA ASN A 93 -13.31 -1.72 -11.27
C ASN A 93 -14.75 -1.81 -11.79
N HIS A 94 -15.74 -2.19 -10.98
CA HIS A 94 -17.11 -2.31 -11.47
C HIS A 94 -17.70 -0.94 -11.82
N ASN A 95 -17.29 0.11 -11.09
CA ASN A 95 -17.72 1.49 -11.26
C ASN A 95 -16.70 2.38 -12.00
N LEU A 96 -15.57 1.81 -12.44
CA LEU A 96 -14.53 2.56 -13.12
C LEU A 96 -14.88 2.88 -14.59
N HIS A 97 -14.55 4.10 -15.03
CA HIS A 97 -14.73 4.53 -16.42
C HIS A 97 -13.88 3.69 -17.39
N GLN A 98 -14.39 3.43 -18.59
CA GLN A 98 -13.76 2.50 -19.53
C GLN A 98 -12.35 2.93 -19.94
N SER A 99 -12.12 4.23 -20.14
CA SER A 99 -10.79 4.74 -20.50
C SER A 99 -9.72 4.39 -19.47
N LEU A 100 -10.08 4.38 -18.18
CA LEU A 100 -9.15 4.02 -17.12
C LEU A 100 -8.85 2.51 -17.09
N LYS A 101 -9.78 1.66 -17.56
CA LYS A 101 -9.55 0.21 -17.64
C LYS A 101 -8.65 -0.17 -18.80
N LYS A 102 -8.77 0.54 -19.91
CA LYS A 102 -8.00 0.30 -21.15
C LYS A 102 -6.54 0.71 -21.06
N SER A 103 -6.18 1.54 -20.09
CA SER A 103 -4.81 2.02 -19.91
C SER A 103 -4.33 1.84 -18.46
N PRO A 104 -4.08 0.60 -18.00
CA PRO A 104 -3.74 0.31 -16.60
C PRO A 104 -2.56 1.12 -16.05
N SER A 105 -1.48 1.28 -16.83
CA SER A 105 -0.30 2.05 -16.39
C SER A 105 -0.62 3.54 -16.19
N ILE A 106 -1.37 4.15 -17.11
CA ILE A 106 -1.81 5.54 -17.00
C ILE A 106 -2.74 5.71 -15.79
N SER A 107 -3.65 4.76 -15.60
CA SER A 107 -4.58 4.75 -14.48
C SER A 107 -3.87 4.59 -13.14
N PHE A 108 -2.86 3.73 -13.08
CA PHE A 108 -2.00 3.62 -11.90
C PHE A 108 -1.37 4.98 -11.57
N ASN A 109 -0.74 5.64 -12.54
CA ASN A 109 -0.14 6.98 -12.34
C ASN A 109 -1.18 7.98 -11.85
N TYR A 110 -2.34 8.03 -12.49
CA TYR A 110 -3.46 8.88 -12.09
C TYR A 110 -3.90 8.65 -10.63
N PHE A 111 -4.08 7.39 -10.22
CA PHE A 111 -4.51 7.06 -8.85
C PHE A 111 -3.42 7.35 -7.81
N ILE A 112 -2.15 7.13 -8.14
CA ILE A 112 -1.03 7.56 -7.29
C ILE A 112 -1.07 9.07 -7.11
N GLY A 113 -1.20 9.84 -8.18
CA GLY A 113 -1.30 11.31 -8.13
C GLY A 113 -2.47 11.80 -7.28
N LEU A 114 -3.66 11.23 -7.46
CA LEU A 114 -4.82 11.54 -6.62
C LEU A 114 -4.57 11.25 -5.14
N THR A 115 -3.96 10.10 -4.85
CA THR A 115 -3.68 9.68 -3.47
C THR A 115 -2.66 10.60 -2.83
N LEU A 116 -1.57 10.92 -3.52
CA LEU A 116 -0.54 11.82 -3.02
C LEU A 116 -1.07 13.22 -2.78
N LYS A 117 -1.87 13.78 -3.69
CA LYS A 117 -2.52 15.09 -3.45
C LYS A 117 -3.32 15.09 -2.15
N LYS A 118 -4.09 14.03 -1.89
CA LYS A 118 -4.83 13.88 -0.63
C LYS A 118 -3.89 13.81 0.57
N ILE A 119 -2.83 13.01 0.50
CA ILE A 119 -1.82 12.89 1.56
C ILE A 119 -1.16 14.25 1.85
N PHE A 120 -0.75 15.00 0.83
CA PHE A 120 -0.14 16.32 1.01
C PHE A 120 -1.12 17.34 1.61
N ASN A 121 -2.38 17.34 1.15
CA ASN A 121 -3.42 18.22 1.69
C ASN A 121 -3.79 17.90 3.15
N GLU A 122 -3.63 16.65 3.58
CA GLU A 122 -3.87 16.19 4.95
C GLU A 122 -2.61 16.29 5.83
N SER A 123 -1.43 16.54 5.24
CA SER A 123 -0.18 16.67 5.97
C SER A 123 -0.06 18.06 6.58
N GLU A 124 0.17 18.12 7.89
CA GLU A 124 0.52 19.36 8.60
C GLU A 124 1.99 19.77 8.37
N ILE A 125 2.80 18.85 7.82
CA ILE A 125 4.23 19.02 7.60
C ILE A 125 4.47 19.25 6.12
N GLN A 126 5.14 20.37 5.81
CA GLN A 126 5.64 20.61 4.46
C GLN A 126 6.86 19.71 4.20
N HIS A 127 6.91 19.11 3.02
CA HIS A 127 8.02 18.28 2.60
C HIS A 127 8.70 18.90 1.38
N ASP A 128 10.01 19.13 1.48
CA ASP A 128 10.78 19.69 0.36
C ASP A 128 10.92 18.72 -0.81
N SER A 129 10.99 17.42 -0.51
CA SER A 129 11.13 16.36 -1.52
C SER A 129 10.25 15.16 -1.20
N LEU A 130 9.72 14.54 -2.25
CA LEU A 130 9.07 13.24 -2.23
C LEU A 130 10.00 12.19 -2.81
N TYR A 131 10.27 11.14 -2.03
CA TYR A 131 11.02 9.97 -2.48
C TYR A 131 10.13 8.74 -2.44
N MET A 132 9.93 8.08 -3.58
CA MET A 132 9.07 6.92 -3.73
C MET A 132 9.86 5.70 -4.18
N LEU A 133 9.57 4.56 -3.54
CA LEU A 133 10.08 3.25 -3.93
C LEU A 133 8.93 2.32 -4.28
N ILE A 134 8.98 1.72 -5.47
CA ILE A 134 7.92 0.87 -6.02
C ILE A 134 8.46 -0.56 -6.23
N ASP A 135 7.62 -1.58 -6.00
CA ASP A 135 7.97 -2.96 -6.33
C ASP A 135 8.06 -3.18 -7.85
N GLU A 136 9.09 -3.90 -8.30
CA GLU A 136 9.43 -4.12 -9.72
C GLU A 136 8.42 -5.01 -10.47
N ARG A 137 7.51 -5.67 -9.76
CA ARG A 137 6.80 -6.84 -10.29
C ARG A 137 5.87 -6.58 -11.48
N ASN A 138 5.51 -5.32 -11.78
CA ASN A 138 4.49 -5.00 -12.79
C ASN A 138 4.82 -3.84 -13.74
N GLN A 139 6.02 -3.23 -13.69
CA GLN A 139 6.29 -1.96 -14.39
C GLN A 139 7.64 -1.98 -15.13
N SER A 140 7.67 -1.39 -16.34
CA SER A 140 8.89 -1.22 -17.15
C SER A 140 9.65 0.04 -16.74
N VAL A 141 10.95 0.16 -17.04
CA VAL A 141 11.75 1.37 -16.76
C VAL A 141 11.08 2.64 -17.33
N GLU A 142 10.48 2.53 -18.52
CA GLU A 142 9.73 3.61 -19.16
C GLU A 142 8.53 4.07 -18.31
N SER A 143 7.83 3.15 -17.64
CA SER A 143 6.71 3.52 -16.77
C SER A 143 7.12 4.26 -15.50
N LEU A 144 8.35 4.06 -14.97
CA LEU A 144 8.84 4.87 -13.85
C LEU A 144 9.10 6.31 -14.24
N ASN A 145 9.81 6.53 -15.36
CA ASN A 145 10.09 7.89 -15.84
C ASN A 145 8.77 8.62 -16.10
N SER A 146 7.81 7.93 -16.73
CA SER A 146 6.46 8.46 -16.94
C SER A 146 5.75 8.83 -15.63
N LEU A 147 5.89 8.01 -14.59
CA LEU A 147 5.30 8.30 -13.29
C LEU A 147 5.99 9.49 -12.59
N GLU A 148 7.32 9.53 -12.57
CA GLU A 148 8.07 10.63 -11.97
C GLU A 148 7.73 11.96 -12.63
N GLU A 149 7.75 12.02 -13.97
CA GLU A 149 7.39 13.22 -14.73
C GLU A 149 5.95 13.66 -14.47
N TYR A 150 5.01 12.70 -14.49
CA TYR A 150 3.61 12.97 -14.15
C TYR A 150 3.47 13.58 -12.75
N LEU A 151 4.16 13.01 -11.75
CA LEU A 151 4.11 13.50 -10.38
C LEU A 151 4.80 14.85 -10.18
N LYS A 152 5.88 15.14 -10.92
CA LYS A 152 6.48 16.50 -10.93
C LYS A 152 5.49 17.54 -11.43
N ILE A 153 4.77 17.24 -12.52
CA ILE A 153 3.73 18.13 -13.04
C ILE A 153 2.62 18.32 -12.00
N GLU A 154 2.09 17.23 -11.44
CA GLU A 154 0.96 17.30 -10.52
C GLU A 154 1.32 17.90 -9.16
N LEU A 155 2.46 17.54 -8.56
CA LEU A 155 2.77 17.91 -7.17
C LEU A 155 3.66 19.16 -7.08
N CYS A 156 4.65 19.32 -7.97
CA CYS A 156 5.52 20.50 -7.94
C CYS A 156 4.88 21.67 -8.68
N ILE A 157 4.51 21.47 -9.96
CA ILE A 157 4.11 22.57 -10.84
C ILE A 157 2.67 23.03 -10.55
N LYS A 158 1.71 22.10 -10.55
CA LYS A 158 0.28 22.46 -10.44
C LYS A 158 -0.18 22.80 -9.03
N ASN A 159 0.37 22.12 -8.02
CA ASN A 159 -0.14 22.21 -6.64
C ASN A 159 0.90 22.72 -5.63
N ASN A 160 2.17 22.91 -6.03
CA ASN A 160 3.24 23.42 -5.16
C ASN A 160 3.36 22.69 -3.80
N HIS A 161 3.11 21.38 -3.79
CA HIS A 161 3.12 20.54 -2.58
C HIS A 161 4.53 20.13 -2.14
N THR A 162 5.46 20.02 -3.08
CA THR A 162 6.87 19.62 -2.88
C THR A 162 7.72 20.28 -3.95
N GLN A 163 9.03 20.46 -3.70
CA GLN A 163 9.94 21.04 -4.69
C GLN A 163 10.45 19.98 -5.66
N ASP A 164 10.61 18.75 -5.19
CA ASP A 164 11.12 17.65 -6.01
C ASP A 164 10.38 16.33 -5.78
N VAL A 165 10.41 15.47 -6.79
CA VAL A 165 9.88 14.10 -6.78
C VAL A 165 10.90 13.16 -7.40
N ILE A 166 11.25 12.10 -6.69
CA ILE A 166 12.16 11.06 -7.15
C ILE A 166 11.45 9.71 -6.99
N VAL A 167 11.34 8.96 -8.09
CA VAL A 167 10.73 7.63 -8.09
C VAL A 167 11.77 6.60 -8.49
N LYS A 168 11.94 5.56 -7.67
CA LYS A 168 12.89 4.47 -7.94
C LYS A 168 12.24 3.10 -7.74
N TYR A 169 12.82 2.09 -8.38
CA TYR A 169 12.54 0.71 -8.02
C TYR A 169 13.15 0.36 -6.67
N LYS A 170 12.55 -0.64 -6.00
CA LYS A 170 13.10 -1.18 -4.75
C LYS A 170 14.54 -1.63 -4.92
N ASP A 171 15.31 -1.50 -3.85
CA ASP A 171 16.66 -2.07 -3.76
C ASP A 171 16.72 -3.16 -2.67
N SER A 172 17.87 -3.84 -2.56
CA SER A 172 18.07 -4.89 -1.56
C SER A 172 17.96 -4.38 -0.12
N GLN A 173 18.21 -3.08 0.13
CA GLN A 173 18.17 -2.48 1.45
C GLN A 173 16.74 -2.20 1.92
N THR A 174 15.82 -1.98 0.97
CA THR A 174 14.43 -1.58 1.22
C THR A 174 13.42 -2.71 1.04
N LYS A 175 13.89 -3.92 0.67
CA LYS A 175 13.10 -5.14 0.52
C LYS A 175 12.09 -5.39 1.64
N ASP A 176 12.49 -5.23 2.90
CA ASP A 176 11.59 -5.46 4.04
C ASP A 176 10.45 -4.43 4.14
N LEU A 177 10.66 -3.19 3.67
CA LEU A 177 9.61 -2.15 3.67
C LEU A 177 8.60 -2.36 2.54
N ILE A 178 9.08 -2.85 1.40
CA ILE A 178 8.19 -3.34 0.34
C ILE A 178 7.41 -4.53 0.86
N GLN A 179 8.02 -5.47 1.59
CA GLN A 179 7.31 -6.58 2.22
C GLN A 179 6.26 -6.10 3.25
N ILE A 180 6.54 -5.05 4.01
CA ILE A 180 5.54 -4.42 4.90
C ILE A 180 4.36 -3.87 4.08
N SER A 181 4.65 -3.24 2.95
CA SER A 181 3.65 -2.72 2.01
C SER A 181 2.79 -3.86 1.43
N ASP A 182 3.39 -4.96 0.97
CA ASP A 182 2.72 -6.18 0.48
C ASP A 182 1.75 -6.76 1.53
N ILE A 183 2.22 -6.92 2.78
CA ILE A 183 1.40 -7.46 3.87
C ILE A 183 0.19 -6.55 4.13
N PHE A 184 0.39 -5.23 4.13
CA PHE A 184 -0.68 -4.27 4.38
C PHE A 184 -1.70 -4.24 3.23
N VAL A 185 -1.24 -4.08 1.99
CA VAL A 185 -2.14 -4.00 0.83
C VAL A 185 -2.91 -5.30 0.63
N ASN A 186 -2.27 -6.46 0.88
CA ASN A 186 -2.95 -7.76 0.88
C ASN A 186 -4.02 -7.84 1.98
N THR A 187 -3.78 -7.27 3.16
CA THR A 187 -4.76 -7.22 4.25
C THR A 187 -6.00 -6.42 3.84
N VAL A 188 -5.81 -5.23 3.26
CA VAL A 188 -6.92 -4.41 2.74
C VAL A 188 -7.66 -5.14 1.62
N PHE A 189 -6.93 -5.68 0.64
CA PHE A 189 -7.52 -6.40 -0.50
C PHE A 189 -8.37 -7.59 -0.07
N ARG A 190 -7.95 -8.36 0.95
CA ARG A 190 -8.75 -9.47 1.50
C ARG A 190 -10.08 -9.01 2.09
N ILE A 191 -10.11 -7.85 2.77
CA ILE A 191 -11.36 -7.27 3.27
C ILE A 191 -12.29 -6.93 2.10
N CYS A 192 -11.77 -6.22 1.09
CA CYS A 192 -12.55 -5.81 -0.08
C CYS A 192 -13.05 -7.02 -0.89
N LYS A 193 -12.20 -8.03 -1.10
CA LYS A 193 -12.56 -9.27 -1.78
C LYS A 193 -13.61 -10.06 -1.01
N GLY A 194 -13.51 -10.12 0.33
CA GLY A 194 -14.53 -10.71 1.17
C GLY A 194 -15.87 -10.01 0.98
N TYR A 195 -15.88 -8.67 1.07
CA TYR A 195 -17.08 -7.87 0.86
C TYR A 195 -17.72 -8.10 -0.53
N ALA A 196 -16.92 -8.14 -1.60
CA ALA A 196 -17.42 -8.43 -2.94
C ALA A 196 -18.03 -9.84 -3.10
N LEU A 197 -17.69 -10.77 -2.20
CA LEU A 197 -18.19 -12.14 -2.17
C LEU A 197 -19.21 -12.36 -1.03
N ASP A 198 -19.81 -11.28 -0.52
CA ASP A 198 -20.77 -11.29 0.59
C ASP A 198 -20.25 -11.98 1.87
N ASN A 199 -18.94 -11.88 2.12
CA ASN A 199 -18.25 -12.47 3.25
C ASN A 199 -17.50 -11.43 4.10
N ILE A 200 -17.84 -11.34 5.39
CA ILE A 200 -17.20 -10.40 6.32
C ILE A 200 -15.88 -10.99 6.85
N ASP A 201 -14.75 -10.48 6.35
CA ASP A 201 -13.41 -10.86 6.81
C ASP A 201 -13.04 -10.22 8.16
N LYS A 202 -13.60 -10.75 9.25
CA LYS A 202 -13.39 -10.24 10.62
C LYS A 202 -11.91 -10.20 11.02
N LYS A 203 -11.10 -11.16 10.56
CA LYS A 203 -9.68 -11.26 10.91
C LYS A 203 -8.89 -10.09 10.30
N ASN A 204 -9.01 -9.86 9.00
CA ASN A 204 -8.26 -8.78 8.35
C ASN A 204 -8.76 -7.40 8.77
N ARG A 205 -10.06 -7.24 9.05
CA ARG A 205 -10.60 -6.00 9.65
C ARG A 205 -9.97 -5.68 11.00
N LYS A 206 -9.78 -6.70 11.86
CA LYS A 206 -9.08 -6.53 13.14
C LYS A 206 -7.61 -6.16 12.94
N LEU A 207 -6.93 -6.73 11.94
CA LEU A 207 -5.56 -6.32 11.59
C LEU A 207 -5.51 -4.87 11.10
N LEU A 208 -6.47 -4.45 10.27
CA LEU A 208 -6.52 -3.07 9.78
C LEU A 208 -6.71 -2.08 10.93
N SER A 209 -7.56 -2.41 11.91
CA SER A 209 -7.85 -1.53 13.06
C SER A 209 -6.68 -1.25 14.00
N ILE A 210 -5.59 -2.03 13.92
CA ILE A 210 -4.38 -1.82 14.72
C ILE A 210 -3.27 -1.08 13.94
N CYS A 211 -3.48 -0.76 12.66
CA CYS A 211 -2.50 -0.04 11.86
C CYS A 211 -2.65 1.48 12.06
N ASN A 212 -1.53 2.21 12.05
CA ASN A 212 -1.51 3.66 11.99
C ASN A 212 -1.88 4.12 10.57
N ILE A 213 -3.17 4.30 10.30
CA ILE A 213 -3.67 4.74 8.99
C ILE A 213 -3.94 6.24 9.07
N ARG A 214 -3.29 7.03 8.21
CA ARG A 214 -3.54 8.48 8.10
C ARG A 214 -4.54 8.78 7.00
N THR A 215 -4.28 8.28 5.78
CA THR A 215 -5.14 8.53 4.63
C THR A 215 -5.74 7.22 4.11
N ASN A 216 -7.06 7.16 4.01
CA ASN A 216 -7.76 6.14 3.26
C ASN A 216 -8.69 6.80 2.25
N ASP A 217 -8.89 6.18 1.09
CA ASP A 217 -9.74 6.76 0.06
C ASP A 217 -10.38 5.71 -0.85
N TYR A 218 -11.51 6.05 -1.45
CA TYR A 218 -12.25 5.18 -2.37
C TYR A 218 -12.48 5.89 -3.70
N PHE A 219 -12.34 5.16 -4.81
CA PHE A 219 -12.60 5.66 -6.14
C PHE A 219 -13.53 4.72 -6.94
N PRO A 220 -14.61 5.25 -7.54
CA PRO A 220 -15.11 6.63 -7.43
C PRO A 220 -15.79 6.90 -6.08
N LYS A 221 -15.53 8.05 -5.43
CA LYS A 221 -16.00 8.35 -4.05
C LYS A 221 -17.51 8.20 -3.87
N TYR A 222 -18.31 8.65 -4.85
CA TYR A 222 -19.78 8.59 -4.81
C TYR A 222 -20.36 7.17 -4.92
N LYS A 223 -19.53 6.16 -5.16
CA LYS A 223 -19.91 4.73 -5.20
C LYS A 223 -19.39 3.95 -3.99
N ASN A 224 -18.78 4.62 -3.01
CA ASN A 224 -18.21 3.96 -1.86
C ASN A 224 -19.27 3.25 -1.03
N ASP A 225 -19.14 1.94 -0.95
CA ASP A 225 -19.98 1.02 -0.20
C ASP A 225 -19.18 0.22 0.85
N LEU A 226 -17.92 0.58 1.07
CA LEU A 226 -17.02 -0.06 2.03
C LEU A 226 -16.91 0.78 3.30
N ASP A 227 -17.11 0.16 4.45
CA ASP A 227 -17.02 0.80 5.77
C ASP A 227 -15.59 1.14 6.21
N ILE A 228 -14.58 0.57 5.54
CA ILE A 228 -13.16 0.83 5.83
C ILE A 228 -12.65 2.15 5.21
N CYS A 229 -13.40 2.75 4.28
CA CYS A 229 -13.15 4.09 3.77
C CYS A 229 -14.37 4.95 4.09
N LYS A 230 -14.20 6.04 4.84
CA LYS A 230 -15.29 6.99 5.15
C LYS A 230 -14.86 8.40 4.79
#